data_AF-A0AAV5HNP2-F1
#
_entry.id   AF-A0AAV5HNP2-F1
#
_cell.length_a   1.000
_cell.length_b   1.000
_cell.length_c   1.000
_cell.angle_alpha   90.00
_cell.angle_beta   90.00
_cell.angle_gamma   90.00
#
_symmetry.space_group_name_H-M   'P 1'
#
loop_
_entity.id
_entity.type
_entity.pdbx_description
1 polymer ?
#
loop_
_entity_poly.entity_id
_entity_poly.type
_entity_poly.pdbx_seq_one_letter_code
_entity_poly.pdbx_strand_id
1 'polypeptide(L)' 'MYEGLGLKGAQQRDMVVEAVIDQIIEEARTGEIGDGKIFLVPVSDVIRVCTGEHGGKAERMVGGQSDVSTAA' A
#
# COMPACT_ATOMS: atom_id res chain seq x y z
N MET A 1 -13.71 -4.00 20.47
CA MET A 1 -12.57 -3.55 21.30
C MET A 1 -11.30 -3.64 20.47
N TYR A 2 -11.12 -2.66 19.58
CA TYR A 2 -9.81 -2.23 19.08
C TYR A 2 -9.82 -0.72 19.29
N GLU A 3 -9.63 -0.30 20.53
CA GLU A 3 -9.39 1.10 20.83
C GLU A 3 -7.89 1.36 20.75
N GLY A 4 -7.52 2.38 19.98
CA GLY A 4 -6.31 3.16 20.22
C GLY A 4 -4.98 2.47 19.92
N LEU A 5 -4.54 2.56 18.66
CA LEU A 5 -3.16 2.97 18.40
C LEU A 5 -3.21 4.16 17.44
N GLY A 6 -2.81 5.32 17.97
CA GLY A 6 -2.84 6.57 17.24
C GLY A 6 -1.98 6.52 15.99
N LEU A 7 -2.58 6.91 14.87
CA LEU A 7 -1.86 7.31 13.67
C LEU A 7 -1.21 8.68 13.95
N LYS A 8 -0.09 8.65 14.67
CA LYS A 8 0.84 9.77 14.77
C LYS A 8 1.53 9.92 13.41
N GLY A 9 0.98 10.79 12.58
CA GLY A 9 1.55 11.21 11.30
C GLY A 9 1.38 10.13 10.22
N ALA A 10 0.45 10.33 9.30
CA ALA A 10 0.30 9.48 8.13
C ALA A 10 1.64 9.43 7.38
N GLN A 11 2.29 8.27 7.43
CA GLN A 11 3.52 8.03 6.68
C GLN A 11 3.12 7.78 5.22
N GLN A 12 3.87 8.29 4.23
CA GLN A 12 3.53 8.19 2.80
C GLN A 12 3.13 6.77 2.34
N ARG A 13 3.68 5.73 2.98
CA ARG A 13 3.35 4.32 2.72
C ARG A 13 1.92 3.95 3.11
N ASP A 14 1.43 4.46 4.23
CA ASP A 14 0.08 4.18 4.71
C ASP A 14 -0.96 4.76 3.74
N MET A 15 -0.67 5.92 3.15
CA MET A 15 -1.55 6.54 2.14
C MET A 15 -1.65 5.71 0.86
N VAL A 16 -0.56 5.07 0.44
CA VAL A 16 -0.56 4.20 -0.75
C VAL A 16 -1.32 2.91 -0.47
N VAL A 17 -1.23 2.37 0.75
CA VAL A 17 -1.96 1.15 1.14
C VAL A 17 -3.48 1.38 1.05
N GLU A 18 -3.99 2.47 1.63
CA GLU A 18 -5.42 2.80 1.58
C GLU A 18 -5.90 3.00 0.13
N ALA A 19 -5.16 3.75 -0.68
CA ALA A 19 -5.52 3.97 -2.08
C ALA A 19 -5.60 2.68 -2.91
N VAL A 20 -4.70 1.71 -2.65
CA VAL A 20 -4.75 0.40 -3.31
C VAL A 20 -5.95 -0.43 -2.84
N ILE A 21 -6.27 -0.39 -1.54
CA ILE A 21 -7.44 -1.09 -0.98
C ILE A 21 -8.72 -0.55 -1.62
N ASP A 22 -8.88 0.77 -1.67
CA ASP A 22 -10.05 1.43 -2.25
C ASP A 22 -10.23 1.04 -3.72
N GLN A 23 -9.14 1.09 -4.52
CA GLN A 23 -9.20 0.70 -5.93
C GLN A 23 -9.59 -0.77 -6.12
N ILE A 24 -9.05 -1.69 -5.29
CA ILE A 24 -9.41 -3.12 -5.38
C ILE A 24 -10.89 -3.30 -5.04
N ILE A 25 -11.40 -2.62 -4.01
CA ILE A 25 -12.80 -2.71 -3.62
C ILE A 25 -13.71 -2.18 -4.73
N GLU A 26 -13.38 -1.04 -5.32
CA GLU A 26 -14.16 -0.44 -6.41
C GLU A 26 -14.31 -1.39 -7.60
N GLU A 27 -13.21 -2.05 -8.01
CA GLU A 27 -13.20 -2.94 -9.18
C GLU A 27 -13.78 -4.33 -8.89
N ALA A 28 -13.53 -4.88 -7.70
CA ALA A 28 -13.87 -6.27 -7.39
C ALA A 28 -15.27 -6.46 -6.77
N ARG A 29 -15.88 -5.40 -6.21
CA ARG A 29 -17.16 -5.52 -5.49
C ARG A 29 -18.33 -5.66 -6.46
N THR A 30 -19.00 -6.80 -6.41
CA THR A 30 -20.28 -7.02 -7.12
C THR A 30 -21.48 -6.72 -6.24
N GLY A 31 -21.30 -6.70 -4.91
CA GLY A 31 -22.37 -6.53 -3.93
C GLY A 31 -22.98 -7.85 -3.44
N GLU A 32 -22.53 -8.98 -3.99
CA GLU A 32 -23.02 -10.32 -3.66
C GLU A 32 -22.12 -11.02 -2.63
N ILE A 33 -22.68 -12.03 -1.95
CA ILE A 33 -21.90 -12.88 -1.06
C ILE A 33 -20.88 -13.66 -1.90
N GLY A 34 -19.60 -13.39 -1.66
CA GLY A 34 -18.51 -14.06 -2.38
C GLY A 34 -17.45 -13.13 -2.95
N ASP A 35 -17.62 -11.81 -2.88
CA ASP A 35 -16.66 -10.80 -3.36
C ASP A 35 -15.24 -10.94 -2.79
N GLY A 36 -15.07 -11.69 -1.70
CA GLY A 36 -13.77 -12.08 -1.16
C GLY A 36 -13.36 -11.28 0.08
N LYS A 37 -12.06 -11.32 0.40
CA LYS A 37 -11.46 -10.62 1.54
C LYS A 37 -10.09 -10.09 1.16
N ILE A 38 -9.75 -8.91 1.67
CA ILE A 38 -8.41 -8.32 1.58
C ILE A 38 -7.74 -8.51 2.94
N PHE A 39 -6.50 -9.00 2.93
CA PHE A 39 -5.69 -9.15 4.14
C PHE A 39 -4.46 -8.27 4.04
N LEU A 40 -4.20 -7.49 5.09
CA LEU A 40 -2.97 -6.73 5.22
C LEU A 40 -1.97 -7.57 6.01
N VAL A 41 -0.81 -7.82 5.41
CA VAL A 41 0.30 -8.54 6.04
C VAL A 41 1.52 -7.63 6.05
N PRO A 42 2.15 -7.38 7.21
CA PRO A 42 3.32 -6.53 7.27
C PRO A 42 4.52 -7.20 6.59
N VAL A 43 5.19 -6.45 5.72
CA VAL A 43 6.45 -6.87 5.07
C VAL A 43 7.61 -6.17 5.76
N SER A 44 8.58 -6.95 6.25
CA SER A 44 9.71 -6.42 7.01
C SER A 44 10.81 -5.80 6.15
N ASP A 45 11.07 -6.33 4.95
CA ASP A 45 12.07 -5.80 4.01
C ASP A 45 11.71 -6.15 2.56
N VAL A 46 12.22 -5.34 1.63
CA VAL A 46 12.06 -5.52 0.18
C VAL A 46 13.44 -5.47 -0.45
N ILE A 47 13.77 -6.45 -1.31
CA ILE A 47 15.09 -6.57 -1.92
C ILE A 47 14.95 -6.60 -3.44
N ARG A 48 15.64 -5.70 -4.13
CA ARG A 48 15.70 -5.68 -5.60
C ARG A 48 16.89 -6.52 -6.06
N VAL A 49 16.64 -7.70 -6.61
CA VAL A 49 17.67 -8.67 -6.98
C VAL A 49 18.72 -8.11 -7.95
N CYS A 50 18.30 -7.29 -8.92
CA CYS A 50 19.21 -6.75 -9.94
C CYS A 50 20.27 -5.78 -9.37
N THR A 51 19.90 -5.00 -8.34
CA THR A 51 20.76 -3.93 -7.79
C THR A 51 21.26 -4.21 -6.38
N GLY A 52 20.67 -5.18 -5.67
CA GLY A 52 20.93 -5.44 -4.26
C GLY A 52 20.39 -4.35 -3.34
N GLU A 53 19.51 -3.46 -3.81
CA GLU A 53 18.90 -2.43 -2.97
C GLU A 53 17.91 -3.05 -1.97
N HIS A 54 17.76 -2.41 -0.81
CA HIS A 54 16.87 -2.80 0.29
C HIS A 54 15.82 -1.73 0.61
N GLY A 55 14.79 -2.12 1.36
CA GLY A 55 13.78 -1.23 1.93
C GLY A 55 13.10 -0.33 0.89
N GLY A 56 12.93 0.96 1.22
CA GLY A 56 12.20 1.90 0.36
C GLY A 56 12.81 2.16 -1.02
N LYS A 57 14.13 2.00 -1.18
CA LYS A 57 14.78 2.13 -2.49
C LYS A 57 14.45 0.95 -3.39
N ALA A 58 14.43 -0.25 -2.81
CA ALA A 58 14.04 -1.45 -3.51
C ALA A 58 12.57 -1.44 -3.92
N GLU A 59 11.71 -1.00 -2.99
CA GLU A 59 10.26 -0.89 -3.15
C GLU A 59 9.85 0.16 -4.18
N ARG A 60 10.50 1.34 -4.19
CA ARG A 60 10.13 2.44 -5.09
C ARG A 60 10.32 2.06 -6.56
N MET A 61 9.27 2.26 -7.36
CA MET A 61 9.32 2.18 -8.82
C MET A 61 9.41 3.58 -9.43
N VAL A 62 10.24 3.75 -10.46
CA VAL A 62 10.30 5.00 -11.25
C VAL A 62 9.03 5.11 -12.09
N GLY A 63 8.40 6.27 -12.09
CA GLY A 63 7.09 6.53 -12.71
C GLY A 63 5.91 5.98 -11.91
N GLY A 64 6.14 5.48 -10.69
CA GLY A 64 5.10 4.92 -9.84
C GLY A 64 4.27 5.99 -9.13
N GLN A 65 3.23 5.57 -8.40
CA GLN A 65 2.33 6.46 -7.64
C GLN A 65 3.08 7.43 -6.70
N SER A 66 4.23 7.00 -6.16
CA SER A 66 5.09 7.83 -5.30
C SER A 66 5.80 8.98 -6.02
N ASP A 67 5.87 8.95 -7.35
CA ASP A 67 6.43 10.03 -8.18
C ASP A 67 5.32 11.01 -8.61
N VAL A 68 4.10 10.50 -8.84
CA VAL A 68 2.94 11.29 -9.29
C VAL A 68 2.48 12.29 -8.22
N SER A 69 2.58 11.92 -6.94
CA SER A 69 2.20 12.79 -5.80
C SER A 69 3.10 14.02 -5.61
N THR A 70 4.26 14.12 -6.26
CA THR A 70 5.17 15.28 -6.11
C THR A 70 4.93 16.33 -7.21
N ALA A 71 4.10 16.04 -8.21
CA ALA A 71 3.89 16.90 -9.38
C ALA A 71 2.63 17.80 -9.30
N ALA A 72 1.99 17.90 -8.14
CA ALA A 72 0.79 18.74 -7.90
C ALA A 72 1.05 19.81 -6.85
#